data_AF-A0A2P6NQL6-F1
#
_entry.id   AF-A0A2P6NQL6-F1
#
_cell.length_a   1.000
_cell.length_b   1.000
_cell.length_c   1.000
_cell.angle_alpha   90.00
_cell.angle_beta   90.00
_cell.angle_gamma   90.00
#
_symmetry.space_group_name_H-M   'P 1'
#
loop_
_entity.id
_entity.type
_entity.pdbx_description
1 polymer ?
#
loop_
_entity_poly.entity_id
_entity_poly.type
_entity_poly.pdbx_seq_one_letter_code
_entity_poly.pdbx_strand_id
1 'polypeptide(L)'
;MPTPHSRQVLDLYRRCLIVANSFPHPTASTKLHYNTRELFKLRKKEPDHMAIRHLQEGWHHLSLFHKLLTLEDKQLHRLLDSTTLSPEEPPSDQMDEKKNKEPR
;
A
#
# COMPACT_ATOMS: atom_id res chain seq x y z
N MET A 1 11.09 13.55 -27.97
CA MET A 1 11.32 14.38 -26.77
C MET A 1 10.72 13.65 -25.57
N PRO A 2 11.44 13.49 -24.45
CA PRO A 2 10.86 12.94 -23.23
C PRO A 2 9.69 13.82 -22.78
N THR A 3 8.52 13.21 -22.53
CA THR A 3 7.35 13.93 -22.03
C THR A 3 7.65 14.49 -20.63
N PRO A 4 7.04 15.61 -20.20
CA PRO A 4 7.26 16.16 -18.85
C PRO A 4 7.03 15.12 -17.74
N HIS A 5 6.14 14.16 -17.95
CA HIS A 5 5.87 13.05 -17.03
C HIS A 5 7.00 12.02 -16.97
N SER A 6 7.75 11.80 -18.06
CA SER A 6 8.82 10.80 -18.09
C SER A 6 9.93 11.09 -17.07
N ARG A 7 10.26 12.37 -16.83
CA ARG A 7 11.24 12.77 -15.80
C ARG A 7 10.70 12.50 -14.40
N GLN A 8 9.44 12.84 -14.15
CA GLN A 8 8.79 12.59 -12.86
C GLN A 8 8.68 11.10 -12.54
N VAL A 9 8.40 10.27 -13.55
CA VAL A 9 8.35 8.80 -13.41
C VAL A 9 9.72 8.25 -13.04
N LEU A 10 10.80 8.72 -13.68
CA LEU A 10 12.16 8.31 -13.34
C LEU A 10 12.58 8.75 -11.93
N ASP A 11 12.19 9.95 -11.51
CA ASP A 11 12.49 10.46 -10.16
C ASP A 11 11.73 9.66 -9.09
N LEU A 12 10.46 9.32 -9.34
CA LEU A 12 9.69 8.44 -8.47
C LEU A 12 10.34 7.05 -8.38
N TYR A 13 10.72 6.46 -9.52
CA TYR A 13 11.40 5.16 -9.58
C TYR A 13 12.65 5.13 -8.70
N ARG A 14 13.53 6.12 -8.85
CA ARG A 14 14.77 6.24 -8.07
C ARG A 14 14.47 6.32 -6.57
N ARG A 15 13.48 7.11 -6.17
CA ARG A 15 13.14 7.25 -4.75
C ARG A 15 12.55 5.97 -4.16
N CYS A 16 11.75 5.22 -4.92
CA CYS A 16 11.27 3.91 -4.49
C CYS A 16 12.43 2.94 -4.24
N LEU A 17 13.46 2.93 -5.11
CA LEU A 17 14.65 2.09 -4.89
C LEU A 17 15.47 2.52 -3.67
N ILE A 18 15.60 3.83 -3.41
CA ILE A 18 16.26 4.35 -2.21
C ILE A 18 15.52 3.85 -0.96
N VAL A 19 14.19 3.99 -0.92
CA VAL A 19 13.38 3.49 0.19
C VAL A 19 13.52 1.98 0.35
N ALA A 20 13.48 1.21 -0.74
CA ALA A 20 13.70 -0.23 -0.68
C ALA A 20 15.06 -0.59 -0.08
N ASN A 21 16.12 0.17 -0.38
CA ASN A 21 17.46 -0.02 0.21
C ASN A 21 17.53 0.35 1.70
N SER A 22 16.69 1.28 2.15
CA SER A 22 16.65 1.71 3.55
C SER A 22 15.87 0.76 4.47
N PHE A 23 15.25 -0.29 3.92
CA PHE A 23 14.52 -1.26 4.74
C PHE A 23 15.47 -2.10 5.60
N PRO A 24 15.23 -2.23 6.91
CA PRO A 24 16.14 -2.90 7.83
C PRO A 24 16.22 -4.41 7.61
N HIS A 25 15.19 -5.02 7.03
CA HIS A 25 15.16 -6.45 6.76
C HIS A 25 15.60 -6.75 5.31
N PRO A 26 16.71 -7.48 5.09
CA PRO A 26 17.26 -7.73 3.76
C PRO A 26 16.27 -8.40 2.79
N THR A 27 15.54 -9.41 3.25
CA THR A 27 14.53 -10.09 2.42
C THR A 27 13.38 -9.15 2.01
N ALA A 28 12.95 -8.24 2.89
CA ALA A 28 11.92 -7.25 2.57
C ALA A 28 12.45 -6.22 1.56
N SER A 29 13.70 -5.76 1.75
CA SER A 29 14.39 -4.88 0.80
C SER A 29 14.43 -5.49 -0.61
N THR A 30 14.87 -6.75 -0.73
CA THR A 30 14.93 -7.46 -2.02
C THR A 30 13.55 -7.60 -2.68
N LYS A 31 12.51 -7.92 -1.89
CA LYS A 31 11.13 -8.00 -2.41
C LYS A 31 10.63 -6.64 -2.89
N LEU A 32 10.89 -5.56 -2.15
CA LEU A 32 10.51 -4.20 -2.54
C LEU A 32 11.23 -3.75 -3.80
N HIS A 33 12.52 -4.09 -3.95
CA HIS A 33 13.26 -3.87 -5.18
C HIS A 33 12.62 -4.56 -6.38
N TYR A 34 12.33 -5.86 -6.25
CA TYR A 34 11.68 -6.63 -7.29
C TYR A 34 10.31 -6.06 -7.67
N ASN A 35 9.45 -5.81 -6.67
CA ASN A 35 8.12 -5.26 -6.87
C ASN A 35 8.16 -3.88 -7.53
N THR A 36 9.09 -3.01 -7.12
CA THR A 36 9.28 -1.70 -7.74
C THR A 36 9.65 -1.86 -9.23
N ARG A 37 10.59 -2.75 -9.56
CA ARG A 37 10.99 -2.97 -10.96
C ARG A 37 9.83 -3.48 -11.81
N GLU A 38 9.10 -4.48 -11.33
CA GLU A 38 8.00 -5.05 -12.09
C GLU A 38 6.82 -4.08 -12.22
N LEU A 39 6.49 -3.30 -11.17
CA LEU A 39 5.42 -2.31 -11.24
C LEU A 39 5.68 -1.26 -12.32
N PHE A 40 6.90 -0.72 -12.40
CA PHE A 40 7.26 0.26 -13.43
C PHE A 40 7.32 -0.36 -14.83
N LYS A 41 7.71 -1.62 -14.93
CA LYS A 41 7.71 -2.37 -16.20
C LYS A 41 6.31 -2.63 -16.71
N LEU A 42 5.37 -3.00 -15.83
CA LEU A 42 3.96 -3.21 -16.15
C LEU A 42 3.31 -1.91 -16.67
N ARG A 43 3.53 -0.80 -15.95
CA ARG A 43 2.94 0.50 -16.27
C ARG A 43 3.60 1.23 -17.45
N LYS A 44 4.77 0.78 -17.93
CA LYS A 44 5.48 1.39 -19.07
C LYS A 44 4.65 1.42 -20.36
N LYS A 45 3.72 0.47 -20.53
CA LYS A 45 2.87 0.34 -21.73
C LYS A 45 1.53 1.07 -21.60
N GLU A 46 1.26 1.66 -20.44
CA GLU A 46 -0.01 2.35 -20.21
C GLU A 46 -0.02 3.71 -20.93
N PRO A 47 -1.20 4.19 -21.34
CA PRO A 47 -1.33 5.46 -22.03
C PRO A 47 -0.97 6.65 -21.12
N ASP A 48 -0.42 7.71 -21.70
CA ASP A 48 0.11 8.88 -20.97
C ASP A 48 -0.87 9.53 -19.98
N HIS A 49 -2.18 9.48 -20.26
CA HIS A 49 -3.19 10.04 -19.34
C HIS A 49 -3.26 9.29 -17.99
N MET A 50 -2.84 8.02 -17.96
CA MET A 50 -2.73 7.22 -16.73
C MET A 50 -1.45 7.55 -15.95
N ALA A 51 -0.42 8.10 -16.60
CA ALA A 51 0.86 8.40 -15.98
C ALA A 51 0.71 9.39 -14.81
N ILE A 52 -0.16 10.41 -14.94
CA ILE A 52 -0.42 11.39 -13.88
C ILE A 52 -1.02 10.71 -12.64
N ARG A 53 -2.03 9.85 -12.85
CA ARG A 53 -2.67 9.11 -11.76
C ARG A 53 -1.67 8.20 -11.05
N HIS A 54 -0.87 7.45 -11.82
CA HIS A 54 0.14 6.57 -11.25
C HIS A 54 1.27 7.30 -10.53
N LEU A 55 1.63 8.49 -11.01
CA LEU A 55 2.56 9.37 -10.29
C LEU A 55 1.96 9.80 -8.95
N GLN A 56 0.72 10.27 -8.92
CA GLN A 56 0.05 10.69 -7.67
C GLN A 56 -0.05 9.55 -6.66
N GLU A 57 -0.54 8.39 -7.09
CA GLU A 57 -0.60 7.17 -6.26
C GLU A 57 0.79 6.78 -5.75
N GLY A 58 1.79 6.77 -6.63
CA GLY A 58 3.16 6.39 -6.29
C GLY A 58 3.80 7.34 -5.28
N TRP A 59 3.65 8.65 -5.43
CA TRP A 59 4.13 9.64 -4.47
C TRP A 59 3.42 9.51 -3.12
N HIS A 60 2.12 9.25 -3.12
CA HIS A 60 1.36 9.01 -1.90
C HIS A 60 1.90 7.78 -1.14
N HIS A 61 2.03 6.64 -1.82
CA HIS A 61 2.57 5.42 -1.21
C HIS A 61 4.02 5.59 -0.72
N LEU A 62 4.87 6.27 -1.50
CA LEU A 62 6.24 6.57 -1.07
C LEU A 62 6.26 7.40 0.21
N SER A 63 5.35 8.38 0.35
CA SER A 63 5.24 9.18 1.57
C SER A 63 4.81 8.34 2.78
N LEU A 64 3.93 7.35 2.58
CA LEU A 64 3.52 6.41 3.62
C LEU A 64 4.70 5.51 4.03
N PHE A 65 5.42 4.93 3.07
CA PHE A 65 6.61 4.13 3.38
C PHE A 65 7.66 4.92 4.15
N HIS A 66 7.90 6.17 3.76
CA HIS A 66 8.83 7.02 4.47
C HIS A 66 8.38 7.27 5.92
N LYS A 67 7.09 7.58 6.14
CA LYS A 67 6.52 7.70 7.47
C LYS A 67 6.71 6.40 8.27
N LEU A 68 6.28 5.26 7.73
CA LEU A 68 6.39 3.95 8.39
C LEU A 68 7.84 3.62 8.81
N LEU A 69 8.82 3.91 7.95
CA LEU A 69 10.23 3.67 8.25
C LEU A 69 10.81 4.62 9.31
N THR A 70 10.17 5.77 9.55
CA THR A 70 10.60 6.76 10.56
C THR A 70 9.86 6.64 11.89
N LEU A 71 8.78 5.85 11.94
CA LEU A 71 7.98 5.69 13.15
C LEU A 71 8.64 4.66 14.08
N GLU A 72 8.70 4.98 15.36
CA GLU A 72 8.95 3.97 16.40
C GLU A 72 7.78 2.96 16.44
N ASP A 73 8.03 1.70 16.84
CA ASP A 73 7.07 0.59 16.80
C ASP A 73 5.66 0.94 17.35
N LYS A 74 5.59 1.79 18.39
CA LYS A 74 4.31 2.22 19.01
C LYS A 74 3.47 3.17 18.16
N GLN A 75 4.07 3.84 17.18
CA GLN A 75 3.38 4.72 16.24
C GLN A 75 3.05 4.00 14.93
N LEU A 76 3.81 2.94 14.60
CA LEU A 76 3.57 2.08 13.44
C LEU A 76 2.20 1.39 13.50
N HIS A 77 1.84 0.79 14.64
CA HIS A 77 0.55 0.14 14.85
C HIS A 77 -0.63 1.11 14.62
N ARG A 78 -0.58 2.30 15.23
CA ARG A 78 -1.62 3.33 15.05
C ARG A 78 -1.79 3.79 13.61
N LEU A 79 -0.70 3.87 12.84
CA LEU A 79 -0.78 4.25 11.43
C LEU A 79 -1.40 3.13 10.59
N LEU A 80 -1.00 1.87 10.83
CA LEU A 80 -1.57 0.70 10.15
C LEU A 80 -3.08 0.61 10.41
N ASP A 81 -3.51 0.74 11.65
CA ASP A 81 -4.93 0.72 12.05
C ASP A 81 -5.77 1.83 11.38
N SER A 82 -5.15 3.00 11.12
CA SER A 82 -5.81 4.13 10.43
C SER A 82 -5.87 3.99 8.91
N THR A 83 -5.02 3.14 8.33
CA THR A 83 -4.93 2.91 6.87
C THR A 83 -5.62 1.63 6.43
N THR A 84 -5.86 0.69 7.35
CA THR A 84 -6.83 -0.37 7.17
C THR A 84 -8.22 0.25 7.20
N LEU A 85 -8.81 0.48 6.03
CA LEU A 85 -10.26 0.32 5.92
C LEU A 85 -10.59 -1.01 6.58
N SER A 86 -11.31 -0.93 7.69
CA SER A 86 -11.87 -2.08 8.40
C SER A 86 -12.40 -3.05 7.36
N PRO A 87 -12.03 -4.35 7.38
CA PRO A 87 -12.95 -5.31 6.81
C PRO A 87 -14.25 -5.08 7.59
N GLU A 88 -15.32 -4.68 6.91
CA GLU A 88 -16.63 -4.74 7.53
C GLU A 88 -16.81 -6.19 7.96
N GLU A 89 -16.70 -6.45 9.27
CA GLU A 89 -17.36 -7.61 9.82
C GLU A 89 -18.85 -7.42 9.52
N PRO A 90 -19.49 -8.35 8.81
CA PRO A 90 -20.92 -8.24 8.57
C PRO A 90 -21.63 -8.22 9.94
N PRO A 91 -22.70 -7.42 10.08
CA PRO A 91 -23.38 -7.26 11.35
C PRO A 91 -23.83 -8.62 11.86
N SER A 92 -23.29 -8.99 13.02
CA SER A 92 -23.67 -10.18 13.77
C SER A 92 -25.02 -9.93 14.42
N ASP A 93 -26.10 -10.00 13.63
CA ASP A 93 -27.46 -9.90 14.12
C ASP A 93 -28.24 -11.19 13.88
N GLN A 94 -28.82 -11.68 14.99
CA GLN A 94 -29.86 -12.71 15.14
C GLN A 94 -29.39 -14.17 15.21
N MET A 95 -28.82 -14.55 16.35
CA MET A 95 -29.28 -15.79 17.00
C MET A 95 -30.24 -15.40 18.13
N ASP A 96 -31.51 -15.24 17.76
CA ASP A 96 -32.59 -15.09 18.72
C ASP A 96 -32.90 -16.48 19.32
N GLU A 97 -32.62 -16.53 20.61
CA GLU A 97 -32.80 -17.62 21.55
C GLU A 97 -34.30 -17.99 21.68
N LYS A 98 -34.79 -18.94 20.88
CA LYS A 98 -36.09 -19.59 21.16
C LYS A 98 -35.93 -20.70 22.19
N LYS A 99 -35.95 -20.23 23.43
CA LYS A 99 -36.33 -20.89 24.68
C LYS A 99 -37.40 -21.98 24.51
N ASN A 100 -37.00 -23.20 24.84
CA ASN A 100 -37.69 -24.25 25.58
C ASN A 100 -39.25 -24.25 25.62
N LYS A 101 -39.87 -25.33 25.14
CA LYS A 101 -41.08 -25.94 25.71
C LYS A 101 -41.32 -27.34 25.12
N GLU A 102 -40.99 -28.38 25.90
CA GLU A 102 -41.80 -29.62 26.00
C GLU A 102 -43.29 -29.27 26.25
N PRO A 103 -44.30 -30.14 25.99
CA PRO A 103 -44.26 -31.60 26.24
C PRO A 103 -45.07 -32.50 25.26
N ARG A 104 -44.70 -33.78 25.20
CA ARG A 104 -45.51 -34.99 25.51
C ARG A 104 -44.94 -36.23 24.84
#